data_AF-A0A7V2AWC0-F1
#
_entry.id   AF-A0A7V2AWC0-F1
#
_cell.length_a   1.000
_cell.length_b   1.000
_cell.length_c   1.000
_cell.angle_alpha   90.00
_cell.angle_beta   90.00
_cell.angle_gamma   90.00
#
_symmetry.space_group_name_H-M   'P 1'
#
loop_
_entity.id
_entity.type
_entity.pdbx_description
1 polymer ?
#
loop_
_entity_poly.entity_id
_entity_poly.type
_entity_poly.pdbx_seq_one_letter_code
_entity_poly.pdbx_strand_id
1 'polypeptide(L)'
;PMLKRLIMEAPGTYHHSLMTGNLVEAVAGDVRANSLLARVGAYYHDIGKLAKPEYFFENKGDNINKHEKLTPTMSALILASHVKEGVELAKKEKLPKVVIDAIKEHHGTTVMAYFYQKALEYDSHDSVNIDDFRYPGPRPRSKETALIMLADSAEAAVRSLREPTAPRIRAIVSKIIEARMNDGELDQSSLTLNDIAVIREKFIKLLTGIFHPRISYPQQDEGEEKVSGREGNSRLQAQSERKGKV
;
A
#
# COMPACT_ATOMS: atom_id res chain seq x y z
N PRO A 1 -1.07 19.58 -12.50
CA PRO A 1 0.03 20.05 -11.61
C PRO A 1 0.22 19.20 -10.35
N MET A 2 -0.87 18.88 -9.63
CA MET A 2 -0.82 18.14 -8.36
C MET A 2 -0.23 16.73 -8.43
N LEU A 3 -0.69 15.88 -9.36
CA LEU A 3 -0.13 14.52 -9.50
C LEU A 3 1.37 14.53 -9.83
N LYS A 4 1.84 15.57 -10.55
CA LYS A 4 3.27 15.79 -10.81
C LYS A 4 4.04 16.13 -9.52
N ARG A 5 3.42 16.84 -8.57
CA ARG A 5 4.02 17.05 -7.24
C ARG A 5 4.06 15.75 -6.45
N LEU A 6 2.98 14.98 -6.47
CA LEU A 6 2.91 13.70 -5.76
C LEU A 6 4.02 12.73 -6.21
N ILE A 7 4.25 12.56 -7.52
CA ILE A 7 5.34 11.71 -8.01
C ILE A 7 6.75 12.22 -7.62
N MET A 8 6.95 13.54 -7.51
CA MET A 8 8.26 14.14 -7.19
C MET A 8 8.56 14.18 -5.69
N GLU A 9 7.54 14.49 -4.86
CA GLU A 9 7.67 14.75 -3.42
C GLU A 9 7.28 13.52 -2.58
N ALA A 10 6.37 12.67 -3.07
CA ALA A 10 5.84 11.49 -2.36
C ALA A 10 5.64 10.29 -3.33
N PRO A 11 6.71 9.76 -3.96
CA PRO A 11 6.62 8.77 -5.02
C PRO A 11 5.94 7.46 -4.59
N GLY A 12 6.11 7.06 -3.33
CA GLY A 12 5.45 5.89 -2.76
C GLY A 12 3.94 6.06 -2.70
N THR A 13 3.48 7.19 -2.19
CA THR A 13 2.06 7.57 -2.16
C THR A 13 1.48 7.68 -3.57
N TYR A 14 2.23 8.24 -4.53
CA TYR A 14 1.81 8.28 -5.93
C TYR A 14 1.60 6.87 -6.50
N HIS A 15 2.56 5.97 -6.29
CA HIS A 15 2.45 4.59 -6.77
C HIS A 15 1.29 3.84 -6.10
N HIS A 16 1.11 4.00 -4.78
CA HIS A 16 -0.05 3.47 -4.06
C HIS A 16 -1.37 3.99 -4.66
N SER A 17 -1.49 5.31 -4.86
CA SER A 17 -2.71 5.93 -5.43
C SER A 17 -3.05 5.40 -6.83
N LEU A 18 -2.03 5.12 -7.67
CA LEU A 18 -2.23 4.50 -8.97
C LEU A 18 -2.74 3.05 -8.86
N MET A 19 -2.17 2.25 -7.95
CA MET A 19 -2.62 0.87 -7.73
C MET A 19 -4.06 0.85 -7.22
N THR A 20 -4.38 1.69 -6.25
CA THR A 20 -5.75 1.87 -5.74
C THR A 20 -6.70 2.30 -6.85
N GLY A 21 -6.30 3.25 -7.70
CA GLY A 21 -7.07 3.69 -8.87
C GLY A 21 -7.37 2.56 -9.86
N ASN A 22 -6.40 1.70 -10.15
CA ASN A 22 -6.58 0.54 -11.02
C ASN A 22 -7.54 -0.50 -10.41
N LEU A 23 -7.44 -0.75 -9.11
CA LEU A 23 -8.32 -1.68 -8.40
C LEU A 23 -9.77 -1.21 -8.43
N VAL A 24 -10.02 0.06 -8.07
CA VAL A 24 -11.39 0.58 -8.04
C VAL A 24 -12.01 0.70 -9.43
N GLU A 25 -11.23 1.10 -10.45
CA GLU A 25 -11.73 1.17 -11.83
C GLU A 25 -12.21 -0.20 -12.32
N ALA A 26 -11.42 -1.24 -12.05
CA ALA A 26 -11.70 -2.60 -12.51
C ALA A 26 -12.96 -3.22 -11.88
N VAL A 27 -13.43 -2.69 -10.75
CA VAL A 27 -14.55 -3.25 -9.97
C VAL A 27 -15.78 -2.35 -9.99
N ALA A 28 -15.63 -1.04 -10.17
CA ALA A 28 -16.72 -0.07 -10.09
C ALA A 28 -17.92 -0.42 -10.99
N GLY A 29 -17.66 -0.86 -12.23
CA GLY A 29 -18.71 -1.24 -13.16
C GLY A 29 -19.55 -2.43 -12.69
N ASP A 30 -18.93 -3.41 -12.02
CA ASP A 30 -19.61 -4.61 -11.52
C ASP A 30 -20.64 -4.30 -10.43
N VAL A 31 -20.44 -3.19 -9.69
CA VAL A 31 -21.32 -2.74 -8.60
C VAL A 31 -22.15 -1.51 -8.98
N ARG A 32 -22.21 -1.16 -10.28
CA ARG A 32 -22.92 0.01 -10.83
C ARG A 32 -22.45 1.35 -10.24
N ALA A 33 -21.17 1.44 -9.88
CA ALA A 33 -20.52 2.69 -9.51
C ALA A 33 -19.87 3.34 -10.75
N ASN A 34 -19.58 4.63 -10.68
CA ASN A 34 -18.91 5.36 -11.74
C ASN A 34 -17.39 5.10 -11.69
N SER A 35 -16.89 4.31 -12.64
CA SER A 35 -15.48 3.89 -12.70
C SER A 35 -14.50 5.03 -12.87
N LEU A 36 -14.82 6.02 -13.72
CA LEU A 36 -13.97 7.19 -13.93
C LEU A 36 -13.86 8.02 -12.65
N LEU A 37 -14.98 8.24 -11.96
CA LEU A 37 -15.03 9.00 -10.73
C LEU A 37 -14.29 8.29 -9.60
N ALA A 38 -14.48 6.98 -9.44
CA ALA A 38 -13.74 6.17 -8.47
C ALA A 38 -12.22 6.24 -8.73
N ARG A 39 -11.79 6.07 -9.98
CA ARG A 39 -10.38 6.12 -10.35
C ARG A 39 -9.76 7.48 -10.09
N VAL A 40 -10.42 8.56 -10.51
CA VAL A 40 -9.91 9.91 -10.29
C VAL A 40 -9.92 10.24 -8.79
N GLY A 41 -10.95 9.85 -8.05
CA GLY A 41 -10.97 9.98 -6.59
C GLY A 41 -9.78 9.27 -5.94
N ALA A 42 -9.49 8.04 -6.33
CA ALA A 42 -8.35 7.27 -5.84
C ALA A 42 -7.00 7.93 -6.16
N TYR A 43 -6.84 8.59 -7.32
CA TYR A 43 -5.59 9.29 -7.63
C TYR A 43 -5.29 10.47 -6.68
N TYR A 44 -6.33 11.04 -6.08
CA TYR A 44 -6.21 12.23 -5.25
C TYR A 44 -6.48 11.98 -3.76
N HIS A 45 -6.99 10.82 -3.35
CA HIS A 45 -7.44 10.57 -1.98
C HIS A 45 -6.36 10.91 -0.92
N ASP A 46 -5.11 10.71 -1.29
CA ASP A 46 -3.94 10.78 -0.42
C ASP A 46 -3.07 12.04 -0.60
N ILE A 47 -3.51 13.03 -1.39
CA ILE A 47 -2.69 14.21 -1.71
C ILE A 47 -2.25 15.03 -0.50
N GLY A 48 -2.96 14.92 0.63
CA GLY A 48 -2.57 15.59 1.86
C GLY A 48 -1.27 15.07 2.46
N LYS A 49 -0.83 13.86 2.08
CA LYS A 49 0.49 13.32 2.47
C LYS A 49 1.64 14.19 1.95
N LEU A 50 1.42 15.03 0.93
CA LEU A 50 2.38 16.06 0.47
C LEU A 50 2.82 17.02 1.59
N ALA A 51 2.01 17.22 2.63
CA ALA A 51 2.38 18.10 3.73
C ALA A 51 3.54 17.54 4.56
N LYS A 52 3.63 16.22 4.71
CA LYS A 52 4.63 15.51 5.54
C LYS A 52 4.96 14.11 4.99
N PRO A 53 5.51 13.99 3.75
CA PRO A 53 5.66 12.71 3.08
C PRO A 53 6.44 11.67 3.88
N GLU A 54 7.46 12.11 4.62
CA GLU A 54 8.41 11.28 5.37
C GLU A 54 7.82 10.53 6.57
N TYR A 55 6.59 10.88 6.98
CA TYR A 55 5.86 10.16 8.03
C TYR A 55 5.11 8.94 7.48
N PHE A 56 4.82 8.90 6.19
CA PHE A 56 4.07 7.81 5.56
C PHE A 56 5.01 6.70 5.09
N PHE A 57 4.68 5.46 5.44
CA PHE A 57 5.61 4.32 5.32
C PHE A 57 6.00 4.03 3.88
N GLU A 58 5.10 4.24 2.93
CA GLU A 58 5.32 4.00 1.51
C GLU A 58 6.35 4.95 0.89
N ASN A 59 6.58 6.12 1.51
CA ASN A 59 7.57 7.09 1.07
C ASN A 59 8.91 6.94 1.82
N LYS A 60 9.03 5.94 2.71
CA LYS A 60 10.30 5.66 3.38
C LYS A 60 11.23 4.97 2.39
N GLY A 61 12.27 5.67 1.97
CA GLY A 61 13.49 5.04 1.44
C GLY A 61 14.31 4.42 2.58
N ASP A 62 15.64 4.53 2.54
CA ASP A 62 16.55 4.12 3.62
C ASP A 62 16.46 4.97 4.91
N ASN A 63 15.40 5.78 5.06
CA ASN A 63 15.25 6.73 6.14
C ASN A 63 14.70 6.09 7.43
N ILE A 64 15.22 6.56 8.56
CA ILE A 64 14.79 6.20 9.92
C ILE A 64 13.29 6.50 10.10
N ASN A 65 12.55 5.56 10.70
CA ASN A 65 11.13 5.69 11.00
C ASN A 65 10.85 6.87 11.95
N LYS A 66 10.30 7.98 11.42
CA LYS A 66 10.02 9.22 12.18
C LYS A 66 9.08 9.01 13.37
N HIS A 67 8.23 7.98 13.33
CA HIS A 67 7.30 7.66 14.42
C HIS A 67 7.96 7.06 15.67
N GLU A 68 9.23 6.62 15.59
CA GLU A 68 9.94 6.07 16.76
C GLU A 68 10.22 7.12 17.83
N LYS A 69 10.34 8.39 17.43
CA LYS A 69 10.62 9.52 18.33
C LYS A 69 9.36 10.22 18.83
N LEU A 70 8.18 9.70 18.51
CA LEU A 70 6.89 10.33 18.81
C LEU A 70 6.06 9.47 19.76
N THR A 71 5.22 10.13 20.55
CA THR A 71 4.15 9.44 21.26
C THR A 71 3.15 8.83 20.26
N PRO A 72 2.44 7.76 20.63
CA PRO A 72 1.43 7.16 19.76
C PRO A 72 0.33 8.15 19.35
N THR A 73 -0.14 8.97 20.28
CA THR A 73 -1.14 10.02 20.02
C THR A 73 -0.64 11.05 19.01
N MET A 74 0.61 11.51 19.14
CA MET A 74 1.19 12.45 18.17
C MET A 74 1.32 11.83 16.77
N SER A 75 1.67 10.54 16.71
CA SER A 75 1.70 9.80 15.44
C SER A 75 0.33 9.69 14.80
N ALA A 76 -0.70 9.36 15.58
CA ALA A 76 -2.08 9.30 15.12
C ALA A 76 -2.57 10.67 14.60
N LEU A 77 -2.26 11.76 15.31
CA LEU A 77 -2.58 13.12 14.86
C LEU A 77 -1.92 13.47 13.53
N ILE A 78 -0.64 13.12 13.34
CA ILE A 78 0.07 13.34 12.08
C ILE A 78 -0.59 12.55 10.94
N LEU A 79 -0.91 11.27 11.17
CA LEU A 79 -1.57 10.46 10.16
C LEU A 79 -2.95 11.00 9.84
N ALA A 80 -3.82 11.26 10.83
CA ALA A 80 -5.14 11.84 10.59
C ALA A 80 -5.09 13.21 9.88
N SER A 81 -4.03 14.00 10.09
CA SER A 81 -3.93 15.33 9.50
C SER A 81 -3.89 15.33 7.98
N HIS A 82 -3.44 14.24 7.31
CA HIS A 82 -3.39 14.21 5.85
C HIS A 82 -4.79 14.38 5.22
N VAL A 83 -5.86 13.93 5.88
CA VAL A 83 -7.22 14.12 5.37
C VAL A 83 -7.56 15.61 5.33
N LYS A 84 -7.28 16.34 6.42
CA LYS A 84 -7.52 17.78 6.51
C LYS A 84 -6.65 18.56 5.52
N GLU A 85 -5.35 18.26 5.49
CA GLU A 85 -4.40 18.89 4.56
C GLU A 85 -4.80 18.65 3.10
N GLY A 86 -5.25 17.43 2.78
CA GLY A 86 -5.70 17.07 1.45
C GLY A 86 -6.96 17.81 1.03
N VAL A 87 -7.95 17.95 1.93
CA VAL A 87 -9.18 18.71 1.67
C VAL A 87 -8.87 20.18 1.44
N GLU A 88 -8.03 20.81 2.26
CA GLU A 88 -7.68 22.22 2.11
C GLU A 88 -6.88 22.47 0.82
N LEU A 89 -5.94 21.57 0.49
CA LEU A 89 -5.21 21.63 -0.77
C LEU A 89 -6.14 21.46 -1.99
N ALA A 90 -7.06 20.49 -1.94
CA ALA A 90 -8.03 20.25 -3.01
C ALA A 90 -8.94 21.47 -3.24
N LYS A 91 -9.42 22.11 -2.17
CA LYS A 91 -10.21 23.34 -2.26
C LYS A 91 -9.41 24.50 -2.86
N LYS A 92 -8.17 24.68 -2.43
CA LYS A 92 -7.27 25.73 -2.95
C LYS A 92 -7.05 25.57 -4.46
N GLU A 93 -6.86 24.34 -4.91
CA GLU A 93 -6.69 23.98 -6.32
C GLU A 93 -8.03 23.85 -7.08
N LYS A 94 -9.16 24.16 -6.44
CA LYS A 94 -10.51 24.13 -7.01
C LYS A 94 -10.90 22.77 -7.60
N LEU A 95 -10.47 21.69 -6.96
CA LEU A 95 -10.85 20.34 -7.37
C LEU A 95 -12.37 20.13 -7.18
N PRO A 96 -13.01 19.30 -8.03
CA PRO A 96 -14.43 19.01 -7.90
C PRO A 96 -14.80 18.40 -6.54
N LYS A 97 -16.02 18.67 -6.08
CA LYS A 97 -16.54 18.14 -4.80
C LYS A 97 -16.32 16.63 -4.65
N VAL A 98 -16.55 15.87 -5.72
CA VAL A 98 -16.41 14.41 -5.72
C VAL A 98 -14.98 13.93 -5.41
N VAL A 99 -13.96 14.72 -5.77
CA VAL A 99 -12.57 14.44 -5.40
C VAL A 99 -12.30 14.81 -3.95
N ILE A 100 -12.85 15.94 -3.50
CA ILE A 100 -12.76 16.36 -2.09
C ILE A 100 -13.43 15.33 -1.18
N ASP A 101 -14.57 14.77 -1.59
CA ASP A 101 -15.29 13.73 -0.84
C ASP A 101 -14.44 12.45 -0.75
N ALA A 102 -13.79 12.03 -1.85
CA ALA A 102 -12.87 10.88 -1.80
C ALA A 102 -11.73 11.07 -0.79
N ILE A 103 -11.12 12.26 -0.74
CA ILE A 103 -10.09 12.58 0.27
C ILE A 103 -10.68 12.52 1.67
N LYS A 104 -11.86 13.10 1.88
CA LYS A 104 -12.47 13.21 3.21
C LYS A 104 -12.96 11.87 3.76
N GLU A 105 -13.46 10.99 2.88
CA GLU A 105 -14.23 9.80 3.27
C GLU A 105 -13.44 8.49 3.21
N HIS A 106 -12.30 8.42 2.51
CA HIS A 106 -11.63 7.14 2.23
C HIS A 106 -11.19 6.34 3.47
N HIS A 107 -10.98 6.99 4.62
CA HIS A 107 -10.73 6.30 5.88
C HIS A 107 -11.95 6.22 6.81
N GLY A 108 -13.04 6.92 6.48
CA GLY A 108 -14.23 6.98 7.30
C GLY A 108 -13.93 7.34 8.75
N THR A 109 -14.46 6.55 9.70
CA THR A 109 -14.24 6.74 11.14
C THR A 109 -13.36 5.64 11.76
N THR A 110 -12.51 5.04 10.92
CA THR A 110 -11.72 3.86 11.30
C THR A 110 -10.66 4.20 12.34
N VAL A 111 -10.30 3.21 13.17
CA VAL A 111 -9.27 3.33 14.21
C VAL A 111 -7.89 3.06 13.61
N MET A 112 -6.92 3.91 13.92
CA MET A 112 -5.49 3.71 13.67
C MET A 112 -4.92 2.67 14.65
N ALA A 113 -5.34 1.40 14.46
CA ALA A 113 -5.18 0.32 15.44
C ALA A 113 -3.75 0.10 15.95
N TYR A 114 -2.73 0.26 15.09
CA TYR A 114 -1.33 0.14 15.50
C TYR A 114 -0.94 1.16 16.58
N PHE A 115 -1.31 2.42 16.39
CA PHE A 115 -0.98 3.47 17.36
C PHE A 115 -1.86 3.41 18.59
N TYR A 116 -3.12 2.99 18.46
CA TYR A 116 -3.98 2.73 19.61
C TYR A 116 -3.40 1.62 20.50
N GLN A 117 -3.01 0.49 19.90
CA GLN A 117 -2.38 -0.61 20.65
C GLN A 117 -1.07 -0.18 21.30
N LYS A 118 -0.23 0.58 20.58
CA LYS A 118 1.01 1.13 21.13
C LYS A 118 0.76 2.11 22.29
N ALA A 119 -0.36 2.84 22.27
CA ALA A 119 -0.75 3.74 23.36
C ALA A 119 -1.14 2.96 24.63
N LEU A 120 -1.91 1.87 24.48
CA LEU A 120 -2.25 0.97 25.60
C LEU A 120 -1.01 0.37 26.26
N GLU A 121 0.05 0.12 25.48
CA GLU A 121 1.33 -0.38 26.01
C GLU A 121 2.20 0.71 26.65
N TYR A 122 2.01 1.98 26.26
CA TYR A 122 2.83 3.12 26.69
C TYR A 122 2.30 3.79 27.96
N ASP A 123 0.98 3.96 28.06
CA ASP A 123 0.29 4.59 29.20
C ASP A 123 -0.44 3.53 30.05
N SER A 124 -0.93 3.91 31.23
CA SER A 124 -1.88 3.07 31.97
C SER A 124 -3.11 2.82 31.11
N HIS A 125 -3.54 1.56 30.95
CA HIS A 125 -4.64 1.18 30.05
C HIS A 125 -5.93 2.00 30.30
N ASP A 126 -6.17 2.44 31.55
CA ASP A 126 -7.35 3.19 31.95
C ASP A 126 -7.41 4.65 31.44
N SER A 127 -6.32 5.19 30.86
CA SER A 127 -6.28 6.59 30.40
C SER A 127 -6.35 6.77 28.88
N VAL A 128 -6.35 5.69 28.10
CA VAL A 128 -6.28 5.77 26.63
C VAL A 128 -7.69 5.72 26.03
N ASN A 129 -8.13 6.84 25.45
CA ASN A 129 -9.40 6.89 24.72
C ASN A 129 -9.20 6.44 23.26
N ILE A 130 -9.96 5.43 22.83
CA ILE A 130 -9.91 4.92 21.44
C ILE A 130 -10.28 5.99 20.40
N ASP A 131 -11.13 6.96 20.76
CA ASP A 131 -11.59 7.99 19.83
C ASP A 131 -10.49 8.98 19.45
N ASP A 132 -9.43 9.11 20.27
CA ASP A 132 -8.24 9.91 19.94
C ASP A 132 -7.42 9.29 18.78
N PHE A 133 -7.72 8.03 18.42
CA PHE A 133 -7.06 7.28 17.36
C PHE A 133 -7.98 7.03 16.16
N ARG A 134 -9.14 7.70 16.09
CA ARG A 134 -10.04 7.60 14.94
C ARG A 134 -9.76 8.66 13.90
N TYR A 135 -10.01 8.32 12.63
CA TYR A 135 -10.16 9.34 11.60
C TYR A 135 -11.43 10.17 11.84
N PRO A 136 -11.42 11.47 11.51
CA PRO A 136 -12.54 12.37 11.79
C PRO A 136 -13.76 12.12 10.90
N GLY A 137 -13.63 11.30 9.85
CA GLY A 137 -14.69 11.02 8.89
C GLY A 137 -15.11 12.21 8.02
N PRO A 138 -16.31 12.14 7.41
CA PRO A 138 -17.37 11.16 7.65
C PRO A 138 -17.10 9.80 6.99
N ARG A 139 -17.95 8.82 7.30
CA ARG A 139 -18.02 7.53 6.59
C ARG A 139 -18.33 7.72 5.09
N PRO A 140 -17.92 6.79 4.22
CA PRO A 140 -18.28 6.78 2.81
C PRO A 140 -19.78 6.95 2.54
N ARG A 141 -20.11 7.91 1.68
CA ARG A 141 -21.50 8.25 1.31
C ARG A 141 -21.87 7.86 -0.12
N SER A 142 -20.93 7.25 -0.85
CA SER A 142 -21.17 6.71 -2.18
C SER A 142 -20.47 5.37 -2.37
N LYS A 143 -20.87 4.63 -3.41
CA LYS A 143 -20.20 3.37 -3.77
C LYS A 143 -18.74 3.62 -4.15
N GLU A 144 -18.46 4.75 -4.80
CA GLU A 144 -17.11 5.11 -5.23
C GLU A 144 -16.19 5.39 -4.04
N THR A 145 -16.61 6.19 -3.05
CA THR A 145 -15.75 6.46 -1.88
C THR A 145 -15.60 5.22 -1.00
N ALA A 146 -16.60 4.35 -0.94
CA ALA A 146 -16.49 3.05 -0.29
C ALA A 146 -15.54 2.10 -1.03
N LEU A 147 -15.58 2.05 -2.36
CA LEU A 147 -14.61 1.29 -3.16
C LEU A 147 -13.17 1.77 -2.90
N ILE A 148 -12.96 3.09 -2.84
CA ILE A 148 -11.65 3.68 -2.53
C ILE A 148 -11.20 3.25 -1.13
N MET A 149 -12.06 3.34 -0.12
CA MET A 149 -11.75 2.87 1.25
C MET A 149 -11.30 1.40 1.26
N LEU A 150 -12.07 0.53 0.61
CA LEU A 150 -11.80 -0.91 0.62
C LEU A 150 -10.51 -1.23 -0.16
N ALA A 151 -10.29 -0.56 -1.30
CA ALA A 151 -9.11 -0.76 -2.13
C ALA A 151 -7.85 -0.25 -1.44
N ASP A 152 -7.87 0.96 -0.86
CA ASP A 152 -6.78 1.55 -0.09
C ASP A 152 -6.31 0.59 1.02
N SER A 153 -7.25 0.16 1.88
CA SER A 153 -6.95 -0.75 2.98
C SER A 153 -6.43 -2.11 2.49
N ALA A 154 -7.05 -2.69 1.46
CA ALA A 154 -6.67 -4.01 0.93
C ALA A 154 -5.29 -3.99 0.24
N GLU A 155 -5.02 -2.97 -0.57
CA GLU A 155 -3.76 -2.78 -1.28
C GLU A 155 -2.60 -2.60 -0.30
N ALA A 156 -2.74 -1.66 0.64
CA ALA A 156 -1.70 -1.38 1.63
C ALA A 156 -1.38 -2.63 2.49
N ALA A 157 -2.41 -3.37 2.88
CA ALA A 157 -2.24 -4.59 3.66
C ALA A 157 -1.55 -5.70 2.89
N VAL A 158 -1.94 -5.96 1.63
CA VAL A 158 -1.29 -6.98 0.79
C VAL A 158 0.15 -6.60 0.48
N ARG A 159 0.41 -5.32 0.17
CA ARG A 159 1.76 -4.78 -0.06
C ARG A 159 2.71 -5.01 1.13
N SER A 160 2.18 -5.02 2.35
CA SER A 160 2.95 -5.25 3.57
C SER A 160 3.26 -6.74 3.86
N LEU A 161 2.67 -7.69 3.11
CA LEU A 161 2.92 -9.11 3.29
C LEU A 161 4.34 -9.48 2.86
N ARG A 162 5.07 -10.19 3.72
CA ARG A 162 6.38 -10.78 3.37
C ARG A 162 6.29 -11.78 2.21
N GLU A 163 5.23 -12.59 2.20
CA GLU A 163 4.97 -13.58 1.14
C GLU A 163 3.48 -13.52 0.74
N PRO A 164 3.16 -12.81 -0.34
CA PRO A 164 1.77 -12.60 -0.78
C PRO A 164 1.23 -13.79 -1.58
N THR A 165 1.10 -14.95 -0.95
CA THR A 165 0.46 -16.13 -1.58
C THR A 165 -1.05 -15.93 -1.73
N ALA A 166 -1.67 -16.56 -2.73
CA ALA A 166 -3.11 -16.42 -2.98
C ALA A 166 -3.99 -16.70 -1.74
N PRO A 167 -3.73 -17.74 -0.90
CA PRO A 167 -4.49 -17.94 0.34
C PRO A 167 -4.32 -16.82 1.37
N ARG A 168 -3.11 -16.26 1.51
CA ARG A 168 -2.82 -15.16 2.45
C ARG A 168 -3.48 -13.86 2.01
N ILE A 169 -3.46 -13.57 0.70
CA ILE A 169 -4.17 -12.43 0.11
C ILE A 169 -5.68 -12.58 0.36
N ARG A 170 -6.26 -13.75 0.07
CA ARG A 170 -7.69 -14.02 0.34
C ARG A 170 -8.05 -13.76 1.79
N ALA A 171 -7.25 -14.29 2.72
CA ALA A 171 -7.49 -14.13 4.16
C ALA A 171 -7.45 -12.65 4.59
N ILE A 172 -6.42 -11.89 4.20
CA ILE A 172 -6.27 -10.51 4.64
C ILE A 172 -7.32 -9.58 4.01
N VAL A 173 -7.62 -9.74 2.72
CA VAL A 173 -8.64 -8.93 2.03
C VAL A 173 -10.03 -9.21 2.62
N SER A 174 -10.37 -10.47 2.87
CA SER A 174 -11.66 -10.84 3.48
C SER A 174 -11.80 -10.24 4.87
N LYS A 175 -10.76 -10.37 5.71
CA LYS A 175 -10.73 -9.80 7.06
C LYS A 175 -10.94 -8.29 7.06
N ILE A 176 -10.30 -7.57 6.13
CA ILE A 176 -10.42 -6.11 6.03
C ILE A 176 -11.85 -5.71 5.66
N ILE A 177 -12.41 -6.33 4.62
CA ILE A 177 -13.76 -6.01 4.16
C ILE A 177 -14.79 -6.32 5.25
N GLU A 178 -14.66 -7.46 5.92
CA GLU A 178 -15.52 -7.84 7.04
C GLU A 178 -15.40 -6.88 8.22
N ALA A 179 -14.18 -6.42 8.55
CA ALA A 179 -13.99 -5.41 9.59
C ALA A 179 -14.70 -4.09 9.24
N ARG A 180 -14.57 -3.59 8.01
CA ARG A 180 -15.28 -2.35 7.59
C ARG A 180 -16.79 -2.48 7.63
N MET A 181 -17.31 -3.66 7.27
CA MET A 181 -18.73 -3.95 7.35
C MET A 181 -19.21 -3.99 8.81
N ASN A 182 -18.48 -4.68 9.69
CA ASN A 182 -18.83 -4.81 11.12
C ASN A 182 -18.71 -3.48 11.88
N ASP A 183 -17.78 -2.61 11.48
CA ASP A 183 -17.61 -1.26 12.04
C ASP A 183 -18.69 -0.27 11.55
N GLY A 184 -19.56 -0.68 10.62
CA GLY A 184 -20.60 0.15 10.03
C GLY A 184 -20.07 1.23 9.08
N GLU A 185 -18.82 1.12 8.61
CA GLU A 185 -18.20 2.12 7.71
C GLU A 185 -18.93 2.20 6.36
N LEU A 186 -19.58 1.10 5.95
CA LEU A 186 -20.25 1.00 4.64
C LEU A 186 -21.74 1.37 4.69
N ASP A 187 -22.31 1.65 5.87
CA ASP A 187 -23.76 1.83 6.08
C ASP A 187 -24.37 2.97 5.23
N GLN A 188 -23.56 3.99 4.91
CA GLN A 188 -23.99 5.16 4.15
C GLN A 188 -23.60 5.10 2.67
N SER A 189 -22.93 4.04 2.23
CA SER A 189 -22.32 3.95 0.89
C SER A 189 -23.27 3.46 -0.21
N SER A 190 -24.46 2.95 0.15
CA SER A 190 -25.39 2.28 -0.77
C SER A 190 -24.86 0.97 -1.40
N LEU A 191 -23.73 0.43 -0.94
CA LEU A 191 -23.28 -0.91 -1.32
C LEU A 191 -24.21 -1.96 -0.71
N THR A 192 -24.60 -2.95 -1.51
CA THR A 192 -25.34 -4.13 -1.03
C THR A 192 -24.39 -5.23 -0.56
N LEU A 193 -24.89 -6.21 0.19
CA LEU A 193 -24.11 -7.40 0.56
C LEU A 193 -23.59 -8.16 -0.68
N ASN A 194 -24.38 -8.16 -1.77
CA ASN A 194 -23.95 -8.73 -3.03
C ASN A 194 -22.80 -7.93 -3.65
N ASP A 195 -22.87 -6.59 -3.63
CA ASP A 195 -21.78 -5.73 -4.10
C ASP A 195 -20.49 -6.02 -3.32
N ILE A 196 -20.58 -6.13 -1.99
CA ILE A 196 -19.44 -6.44 -1.11
C ILE A 196 -18.81 -7.80 -1.46
N ALA A 197 -19.63 -8.82 -1.71
CA ALA A 197 -19.13 -10.13 -2.12
C ALA A 197 -18.40 -10.08 -3.47
N VAL A 198 -18.93 -9.34 -4.44
CA VAL A 198 -18.31 -9.12 -5.76
C VAL A 198 -16.98 -8.38 -5.61
N ILE A 199 -16.95 -7.30 -4.83
CA ILE A 199 -15.75 -6.51 -4.56
C ILE A 199 -14.66 -7.39 -3.96
N ARG A 200 -15.00 -8.18 -2.93
CA ARG A 200 -14.04 -9.08 -2.27
C ARG A 200 -13.38 -10.03 -3.25
N GLU A 201 -14.15 -10.78 -4.05
CA GLU A 201 -13.57 -11.75 -4.98
C GLU A 201 -12.76 -11.09 -6.09
N LYS A 202 -13.19 -9.93 -6.57
CA LYS A 202 -12.45 -9.18 -7.60
C LYS A 202 -11.13 -8.62 -7.06
N PHE A 203 -11.13 -8.02 -5.87
CA PHE A 203 -9.91 -7.54 -5.22
C PHE A 203 -8.92 -8.67 -4.97
N ILE A 204 -9.38 -9.82 -4.45
CA ILE A 204 -8.52 -10.99 -4.25
C ILE A 204 -7.86 -11.41 -5.56
N LYS A 205 -8.64 -11.52 -6.65
CA LYS A 205 -8.12 -11.91 -7.96
C LYS A 205 -7.09 -10.90 -8.49
N LEU A 206 -7.39 -9.60 -8.43
CA LEU A 206 -6.53 -8.54 -8.93
C LEU A 206 -5.23 -8.45 -8.12
N LEU A 207 -5.33 -8.42 -6.79
CA LEU A 207 -4.17 -8.35 -5.89
C LEU A 207 -3.30 -9.60 -5.99
N THR A 208 -3.90 -10.78 -6.18
CA THR A 208 -3.14 -12.00 -6.47
C THR A 208 -2.37 -11.85 -7.78
N GLY A 209 -2.99 -11.33 -8.85
CA GLY A 209 -2.29 -11.11 -10.12
C GLY A 209 -1.16 -10.07 -10.05
N ILE A 210 -1.28 -9.06 -9.18
CA ILE A 210 -0.28 -7.99 -9.01
C ILE A 210 0.91 -8.48 -8.16
N PHE A 211 0.64 -9.17 -7.04
CA PHE A 211 1.65 -9.47 -6.03
C PHE A 211 2.18 -10.91 -6.05
N HIS A 212 1.50 -11.84 -6.72
CA HIS A 212 2.00 -13.21 -6.79
C HIS A 212 3.26 -13.27 -7.67
N PRO A 213 4.36 -13.89 -7.19
CA PRO A 213 5.59 -13.97 -7.95
C PRO A 213 5.32 -14.67 -9.29
N ARG A 214 5.80 -14.04 -10.38
CA ARG A 214 5.90 -14.70 -11.68
C ARG A 214 6.97 -15.78 -11.54
N ILE A 215 6.61 -17.02 -11.84
CA ILE A 215 7.55 -18.14 -11.83
C ILE A 215 8.65 -17.81 -12.84
N SER A 216 9.91 -17.75 -12.39
CA SER A 216 11.06 -17.63 -13.28
C SER A 216 11.12 -18.88 -14.16
N TYR A 217 11.26 -18.68 -15.47
CA TYR A 217 11.55 -19.78 -16.38
C TYR A 217 12.88 -20.42 -15.97
N PRO A 218 12.97 -21.76 -15.86
CA PRO A 218 14.25 -22.41 -15.62
C PRO A 218 15.19 -22.01 -16.76
N GLN A 219 16.30 -21.36 -16.40
CA GLN A 219 17.40 -21.16 -17.33
C GLN A 219 17.83 -22.56 -17.79
N GLN A 220 17.75 -22.82 -19.08
CA GLN A 220 18.37 -24.00 -19.65
C GLN A 220 19.87 -23.82 -19.42
N ASP A 221 20.45 -24.63 -18.53
CA ASP A 221 21.89 -24.79 -18.43
C ASP A 221 22.39 -25.27 -19.79
N GLU A 222 22.91 -24.34 -20.60
CA GLU A 222 23.65 -24.68 -21.80
C GLU A 222 24.91 -25.43 -21.37
N GLY A 223 24.97 -26.71 -21.73
CA GLY A 223 26.05 -27.61 -21.39
C GLY A 223 27.40 -27.08 -21.89
N GLU A 224 28.35 -26.95 -20.98
CA GLU A 224 29.75 -26.85 -21.34
C GLU A 224 30.21 -28.22 -21.89
N GLU A 225 30.16 -28.36 -23.20
CA GLU A 225 30.94 -29.37 -23.93
C GLU A 225 32.43 -29.11 -23.68
N LYS A 226 33.05 -29.99 -22.89
CA LYS A 226 34.50 -30.09 -22.79
C LYS A 226 35.07 -30.53 -24.14
N VAL A 227 35.54 -29.59 -24.94
CA VAL A 227 36.40 -29.87 -26.10
C VAL A 227 37.83 -30.11 -25.61
N SER A 228 38.23 -31.39 -25.58
CA SER A 228 39.62 -31.81 -25.49
C SER A 228 40.31 -31.64 -26.85
N GLY A 229 41.45 -30.93 -26.92
CA GLY A 229 42.20 -30.78 -28.18
C GLY A 229 43.54 -30.03 -28.08
N ARG A 230 44.58 -30.79 -27.70
CA ARG A 230 46.04 -30.68 -27.94
C ARG A 230 46.70 -29.42 -28.59
N GLU A 231 47.78 -29.04 -27.89
CA GLU A 231 49.18 -28.73 -28.35
C GLU A 231 49.55 -27.36 -28.96
N GLY A 232 50.60 -26.75 -28.38
CA GLY A 232 51.25 -25.54 -28.91
C GLY A 232 52.32 -24.91 -28.01
N ASN A 233 53.40 -25.65 -27.77
CA ASN A 233 54.70 -25.31 -27.14
C ASN A 233 55.21 -23.83 -27.30
N SER A 234 55.70 -23.19 -26.22
CA SER A 234 57.12 -22.74 -26.09
C SER A 234 57.44 -21.74 -24.94
N ARG A 235 58.48 -22.12 -24.17
CA ARG A 235 59.61 -21.33 -23.61
C ARG A 235 59.49 -20.47 -22.32
N LEU A 236 60.19 -21.02 -21.29
CA LEU A 236 61.34 -20.47 -20.53
C LEU A 236 61.14 -19.34 -19.50
N GLN A 237 61.34 -19.65 -18.20
CA GLN A 237 62.55 -19.34 -17.38
C GLN A 237 62.32 -19.74 -15.89
N ALA A 238 63.20 -20.60 -15.32
CA ALA A 238 64.14 -20.31 -14.20
C ALA A 238 63.46 -20.26 -12.80
N GLN A 239 63.86 -20.94 -11.72
CA GLN A 239 65.17 -21.25 -11.10
C GLN A 239 64.94 -22.38 -10.06
N SER A 240 65.80 -23.41 -10.00
CA SER A 240 66.79 -23.62 -8.91
C SER A 240 66.22 -23.72 -7.49
N GLU A 241 66.20 -24.94 -6.92
CA GLU A 241 67.07 -25.28 -5.78
C GLU A 241 67.06 -26.79 -5.44
N ARG A 242 68.26 -27.32 -5.24
CA ARG A 242 68.59 -28.69 -4.82
C ARG A 242 68.54 -28.80 -3.29
N LYS A 243 68.10 -29.97 -2.79
CA LYS A 243 68.56 -30.75 -1.61
C LYS A 243 67.51 -31.85 -1.40
N GLY A 244 67.75 -33.16 -1.39
CA GLY A 244 68.91 -33.96 -0.97
C GLY A 244 68.53 -34.73 0.31
N LYS A 245 68.64 -36.08 0.29
CA LYS A 245 68.39 -37.12 1.33
C LYS A 245 66.96 -37.72 1.27
N VAL A 246 66.73 -39.04 1.21
CA VAL A 246 67.53 -40.29 1.29
C VAL A 246 66.98 -41.25 0.25
#